data_AF-A0A388KK96-F1
#
_entry.id   AF-A0A388KK96-F1
#
_cell.length_a   1.000
_cell.length_b   1.000
_cell.length_c   1.000
_cell.angle_alpha   90.00
_cell.angle_beta   90.00
_cell.angle_gamma   90.00
#
_symmetry.space_group_name_H-M   'P 1'
#
loop_
_entity.id
_entity.type
_entity.pdbx_description
1 polymer ?
#
loop_
_entity_poly.entity_id
_entity_poly.type
_entity_poly.pdbx_seq_one_letter_code
_entity_poly.pdbx_strand_id
1 'polypeptide(L)'
;MSEEYTDAVFLKIEGDHDTNTRALMREWGVKSVPCFRFFRNGEMIHTHTGAREEVLKEHFFKHYQGAKADSNSKTRDEIKTC
;
A
#
# COMPACT_ATOMS: atom_id res chain seq x y z
N MET A 1 3.92 8.92 10.93
CA MET A 1 3.41 7.80 10.08
C MET A 1 4.45 6.73 9.83
N SER A 2 5.53 6.92 9.06
CA SER A 2 6.48 5.82 8.78
C SER A 2 7.17 5.24 10.02
N GLU A 3 7.42 6.07 11.04
CA GLU A 3 8.03 5.66 12.31
C GLU A 3 7.05 4.91 13.24
N GLU A 4 5.75 5.09 13.06
CA GLU A 4 4.70 4.50 13.91
C GLU A 4 4.18 3.15 13.39
N TYR A 5 4.29 2.91 12.07
CA TYR A 5 3.78 1.70 11.41
C TYR A 5 4.92 0.85 10.88
N THR A 6 5.61 0.15 11.78
CA THR A 6 6.76 -0.73 11.45
C THR A 6 6.37 -1.89 10.53
N ASP A 7 5.09 -2.29 10.53
CA ASP A 7 4.55 -3.37 9.70
C ASP A 7 4.27 -2.92 8.25
N ALA A 8 4.40 -1.62 7.95
CA ALA A 8 4.14 -1.04 6.64
C ALA A 8 5.40 -0.37 6.05
N VAL A 9 5.71 -0.68 4.78
CA VAL A 9 6.82 -0.07 4.06
C VAL A 9 6.31 1.09 3.21
N PHE A 10 6.88 2.28 3.42
CA PHE A 10 6.56 3.48 2.64
C PHE A 10 7.67 3.73 1.62
N LEU A 11 7.31 3.69 0.33
CA LEU A 11 8.23 3.96 -0.77
C LEU A 11 7.86 5.27 -1.46
N LYS A 12 8.85 6.13 -1.68
CA LYS A 12 8.73 7.33 -2.51
C LYS A 12 9.35 7.04 -3.87
N ILE A 13 8.58 7.29 -4.93
CA ILE A 13 9.06 7.14 -6.32
C ILE A 13 9.00 8.50 -6.99
N GLU A 14 10.13 8.91 -7.58
CA GLU A 14 10.21 10.12 -8.39
C GLU A 14 9.87 9.79 -9.84
N GLY A 15 8.62 10.01 -10.21
CA GLY A 15 8.06 9.62 -11.51
C GLY A 15 8.64 10.35 -12.72
N ASP A 16 9.42 11.42 -12.50
CA ASP A 16 10.02 12.23 -13.56
C ASP A 16 11.57 12.17 -13.57
N HIS A 17 12.16 11.30 -12.75
CA HIS A 17 13.61 11.20 -12.64
C HIS A 17 14.28 10.64 -13.91
N ASP A 18 13.73 9.58 -14.51
CA ASP A 18 14.29 8.95 -15.71
C ASP A 18 13.19 8.40 -16.65
N THR A 19 13.59 7.89 -17.81
CA THR A 19 12.65 7.33 -18.79
C THR A 19 11.91 6.09 -18.26
N ASN A 20 12.53 5.31 -17.37
CA ASN A 20 11.93 4.11 -16.80
C ASN A 20 10.85 4.48 -15.78
N THR A 21 11.08 5.47 -14.91
CA THR A 21 10.09 5.95 -13.95
C THR A 21 8.93 6.64 -14.66
N ARG A 22 9.19 7.36 -15.76
CA ARG A 22 8.13 7.91 -16.63
C ARG A 22 7.30 6.81 -17.29
N ALA A 23 7.94 5.74 -17.78
CA ALA A 23 7.24 4.60 -18.34
C ALA A 23 6.38 3.89 -17.27
N LEU A 24 6.93 3.71 -16.06
CA LEU A 24 6.22 3.16 -14.92
C LEU A 24 4.98 3.99 -14.55
N MET A 25 5.10 5.31 -14.50
CA MET A 25 3.96 6.22 -14.23
C MET A 25 2.88 6.10 -15.30
N ARG A 26 3.26 5.92 -16.57
CA ARG A 26 2.32 5.71 -17.69
C ARG A 26 1.62 4.37 -17.60
N GLU A 27 2.36 3.28 -17.35
CA GLU A 27 1.82 1.94 -17.16
C GLU A 27 0.82 1.89 -16.01
N TRP A 28 1.16 2.56 -14.91
CA TRP A 28 0.28 2.68 -13.76
C TRP A 28 -0.90 3.63 -14.00
N GLY A 29 -0.87 4.47 -15.04
CA GLY A 29 -1.93 5.43 -15.33
C GLY A 29 -1.97 6.62 -14.36
N VAL A 30 -0.84 7.01 -13.79
CA VAL A 30 -0.74 8.17 -12.89
C VAL A 30 -0.86 9.45 -13.72
N LYS A 31 -1.99 10.16 -13.60
CA LYS A 31 -2.27 11.41 -14.32
C LYS A 31 -1.94 12.67 -13.51
N SER A 32 -2.00 12.57 -12.19
CA SER A 32 -1.81 13.70 -11.27
C SER A 32 -1.01 13.27 -10.06
N VAL A 33 -0.13 14.15 -9.59
CA VAL A 33 0.64 13.99 -8.35
C VAL A 33 0.14 14.98 -7.30
N PRO A 34 0.16 14.64 -5.99
CA PRO A 34 0.62 13.38 -5.42
C PRO A 34 -0.38 12.22 -5.64
N CYS A 35 0.16 11.01 -5.83
CA CYS A 35 -0.61 9.77 -6.01
C CYS A 35 -0.05 8.69 -5.07
N PHE A 36 -0.91 8.14 -4.22
CA PHE A 36 -0.57 7.13 -3.23
C PHE A 36 -1.22 5.81 -3.65
N ARG A 37 -0.44 4.74 -3.67
CA ARG A 37 -0.91 3.39 -3.99
C ARG A 37 -0.62 2.47 -2.83
N PHE A 38 -1.61 1.66 -2.48
CA PHE A 38 -1.54 0.70 -1.40
C PHE A 38 -1.44 -0.69 -2.00
N PHE A 39 -0.39 -1.41 -1.63
CA PHE A 39 -0.16 -2.76 -2.07
C PHE A 39 -0.24 -3.71 -0.87
N ARG A 40 -0.83 -4.89 -1.09
CA ARG A 40 -0.88 -5.97 -0.11
C ARG A 40 -0.71 -7.29 -0.83
N ASN A 41 0.20 -8.14 -0.35
CA ASN A 41 0.53 -9.44 -0.98
C ASN A 41 0.87 -9.33 -2.48
N GLY A 42 1.48 -8.22 -2.90
CA GLY A 42 1.83 -7.96 -4.31
C GLY A 42 0.70 -7.39 -5.16
N GLU A 43 -0.52 -7.27 -4.64
CA GLU A 43 -1.67 -6.72 -5.36
C GLU A 43 -2.00 -5.29 -4.93
N MET A 44 -2.41 -4.45 -5.88
CA MET A 44 -2.84 -3.09 -5.60
C MET A 44 -4.29 -3.09 -5.08
N ILE A 45 -4.47 -2.73 -3.81
CA ILE A 45 -5.78 -2.77 -3.14
C ILE A 45 -6.48 -1.41 -3.10
N HIS A 46 -5.73 -0.31 -3.25
CA HIS A 46 -6.27 1.04 -3.20
C HIS A 46 -5.36 2.04 -3.91
N THR A 47 -5.97 3.09 -4.48
CA THR A 47 -5.26 4.24 -5.04
C THR A 47 -5.95 5.52 -4.56
N HIS A 48 -5.16 6.45 -4.04
CA HIS A 48 -5.60 7.77 -3.61
C HIS A 48 -4.85 8.85 -4.38
N THR A 49 -5.58 9.73 -5.04
CA THR A 49 -5.01 10.88 -5.77
C THR A 49 -5.36 12.18 -5.06
N GLY A 50 -4.38 13.07 -4.93
CA GLY A 50 -4.53 14.39 -4.31
C GLY A 50 -3.82 14.52 -2.96
N ALA A 51 -3.75 15.75 -2.46
CA ALA A 51 -2.98 16.12 -1.28
C ALA A 51 -3.81 16.23 0.02
N ARG A 52 -4.98 15.58 0.08
CA ARG A 52 -5.86 15.64 1.27
C ARG A 52 -5.37 14.64 2.31
N GLU A 53 -4.59 15.12 3.26
CA GLU A 53 -3.93 14.30 4.27
C GLU A 53 -4.90 13.51 5.16
N GLU A 54 -6.02 14.12 5.56
CA GLU A 54 -7.06 13.49 6.40
C GLU A 54 -7.61 12.23 5.74
N VAL A 55 -8.02 12.35 4.47
CA VAL A 55 -8.59 11.27 3.68
C VAL A 55 -7.54 10.18 3.41
N LEU A 56 -6.28 10.57 3.16
CA LEU A 56 -5.19 9.63 2.99
C LEU A 56 -4.97 8.80 4.27
N LYS A 57 -4.96 9.44 5.44
CA LYS A 57 -4.83 8.79 6.75
C LYS A 57 -5.98 7.81 6.99
N GLU A 58 -7.22 8.23 6.75
CA GLU A 58 -8.40 7.36 6.89
C GLU A 58 -8.30 6.10 6.02
N HIS A 59 -7.95 6.25 4.73
CA HIS A 59 -7.76 5.10 3.85
C HIS A 59 -6.60 4.20 4.30
N PHE A 60 -5.48 4.79 4.74
CA PHE A 60 -4.37 4.05 5.29
C PHE A 60 -4.80 3.21 6.49
N PHE A 61 -5.47 3.80 7.48
CA PHE A 61 -5.94 3.10 8.68
C PHE A 61 -6.91 1.96 8.37
N LYS A 62 -7.82 2.18 7.40
CA LYS A 62 -8.77 1.14 6.97
C LYS A 62 -8.05 -0.09 6.41
N HIS A 63 -7.04 0.11 5.57
CA HIS A 63 -6.29 -0.98 4.97
C HIS A 63 -5.23 -1.58 5.91
N TYR A 64 -4.71 -0.80 6.86
CA TYR A 64 -3.77 -1.26 7.89
C TYR A 64 -4.43 -2.18 8.92
N GLN A 65 -5.66 -1.90 9.35
CA GLN A 65 -6.38 -2.81 10.25
C GLN A 65 -6.77 -4.12 9.56
N GLY A 66 -7.11 -4.05 8.26
CA GLY A 66 -7.26 -5.24 7.42
C GLY A 66 -5.99 -6.08 7.39
N ALA A 67 -4.81 -5.45 7.37
CA ALA A 67 -3.49 -6.09 7.43
C ALA A 67 -3.32 -7.07 8.62
N LYS A 68 -3.74 -6.63 9.81
CA LYS A 68 -3.61 -7.38 11.07
C LYS A 68 -4.56 -8.58 11.19
N ALA A 69 -5.69 -8.59 10.48
CA ALA A 69 -6.64 -9.70 10.54
C ALA A 69 -6.11 -10.96 9.83
N ASP A 70 -5.44 -10.80 8.69
CA ASP A 70 -4.98 -11.93 7.87
C ASP A 70 -3.71 -12.60 8.44
N SER A 71 -2.93 -11.91 9.27
CA SER A 71 -1.76 -12.52 9.95
C SER A 71 -2.15 -13.40 11.14
N ASN A 72 -3.39 -13.29 11.65
CA ASN A 72 -3.85 -14.07 12.80
C ASN A 72 -4.65 -15.33 12.44
N SER A 73 -4.88 -15.61 11.15
CA SER A 73 -5.64 -16.79 10.70
C SER A 73 -4.76 -18.00 10.31
N LYS A 74 -3.43 -17.84 10.20
CA LYS A 74 -2.53 -18.92 9.74
C LYS A 74 -2.02 -19.88 10.83
N THR A 75 -2.43 -19.75 12.08
CA THR A 75 -1.90 -20.58 13.20
C THR A 75 -2.84 -21.70 13.67
N ARG A 76 -3.91 -22.05 12.94
CA ARG A 76 -4.87 -23.10 13.38
C ARG A 76 -4.96 -24.37 12.51
N ASP A 77 -4.20 -24.49 11.43
CA ASP A 77 -4.33 -25.64 10.51
C ASP A 77 -3.28 -26.75 10.67
N GLU A 78 -2.34 -26.68 11.63
CA GLU A 78 -1.30 -27.71 11.82
C GLU A 78 -1.50 -28.64 13.03
N ILE A 79 -2.68 -28.69 13.66
CA ILE A 79 -2.99 -29.68 14.71
C ILE A 79 -4.23 -30.50 14.35
N LYS A 80 -4.25 -31.12 13.17
CA LYS A 80 -5.11 -32.28 12.89
C LYS A 80 -4.50 -33.17 11.82
N THR A 81 -3.62 -34.07 12.20
CA THR A 81 -3.52 -35.41 11.59
C THR A 81 -2.94 -36.34 12.66
N CYS A 82 -3.77 -37.30 13.06
CA CYS A 82 -3.43 -38.46 13.89
C CYS A 82 -2.51 -39.42 13.15
#